data_AF-A0A929HYN7-F1
#
_entry.id   AF-A0A929HYN7-F1
#
_cell.length_a   1.000
_cell.length_b   1.000
_cell.length_c   1.000
_cell.angle_alpha   90.00
_cell.angle_beta   90.00
_cell.angle_gamma   90.00
#
_symmetry.space_group_name_H-M   'P 1'
#
loop_
_entity.id
_entity.type
_entity.pdbx_description
1 polymer ?
#
loop_
_entity_poly.entity_id
_entity_poly.type
_entity_poly.pdbx_seq_one_letter_code
_entity_poly.pdbx_strand_id
1 'polypeptide(L)'
;MKKRSAILIIVTVLVLAALACSLNPQTWFTQSLEPVNDGVVTTISKVIVEDGDIPSLYEAVNPGVVAIRALTEEGGGLGTGFVWDEQGHIVT
;
A
#
# COMPACT_ATOMS: atom_id res chain seq x y z
N MET A 1 -1.85 14.89 -52.61
CA MET A 1 -1.96 15.49 -51.25
C MET A 1 -2.43 14.48 -50.19
N LYS A 2 -3.48 13.68 -50.42
CA LYS A 2 -4.03 12.69 -49.45
C LYS A 2 -3.02 11.72 -48.80
N LYS A 3 -2.05 11.20 -49.57
CA LYS A 3 -1.03 10.26 -49.05
C LYS A 3 -0.02 10.94 -48.11
N ARG A 4 0.31 12.22 -48.35
CA ARG A 4 1.22 12.99 -47.48
C ARG A 4 0.54 13.39 -46.17
N SER A 5 -0.75 13.71 -46.23
CA SER A 5 -1.57 13.94 -45.03
C SER A 5 -1.71 12.67 -44.17
N ALA A 6 -1.89 11.51 -44.80
CA ALA A 6 -1.96 10.24 -44.09
C ALA A 6 -0.63 9.88 -43.40
N ILE A 7 0.51 10.14 -44.06
CA ILE A 7 1.84 9.94 -43.46
C ILE A 7 2.04 10.88 -42.27
N LEU A 8 1.65 12.16 -42.38
CA LEU A 8 1.74 13.09 -41.26
C LEU A 8 0.92 12.64 -40.05
N ILE A 9 -0.30 12.13 -40.26
CA ILE A 9 -1.14 11.62 -39.17
C ILE A 9 -0.47 10.43 -38.48
N ILE A 10 0.04 9.47 -39.24
CA ILE A 10 0.72 8.28 -38.68
C ILE A 10 1.94 8.68 -37.86
N VAL A 11 2.77 9.59 -38.37
CA VAL A 11 3.96 10.08 -37.64
C VAL A 11 3.57 10.79 -36.35
N THR A 12 2.51 11.61 -36.39
CA THR A 12 2.03 12.33 -35.20
C THR A 12 1.53 11.36 -34.13
N VAL A 13 0.74 10.35 -34.52
CA VAL A 13 0.26 9.30 -33.60
C VAL A 13 1.42 8.51 -33.00
N LEU A 14 2.44 8.17 -33.79
CA LEU A 14 3.61 7.44 -33.32
C LEU A 14 4.40 8.23 -32.26
N VAL A 15 4.56 9.54 -32.46
CA VAL A 15 5.25 10.44 -31.52
C VAL A 15 4.47 10.59 -30.21
N LEU A 16 3.14 10.73 -30.27
CA LEU A 16 2.31 10.84 -29.06
C LEU A 16 2.38 9.55 -28.21
N ALA A 17 2.38 8.38 -28.84
CA ALA A 17 2.49 7.09 -28.13
C ALA A 17 3.85 6.94 -27.42
N ALA A 18 4.94 7.39 -28.05
CA ALA A 18 6.27 7.35 -27.43
C ALA A 18 6.39 8.30 -26.21
N LEU A 19 5.73 9.47 -26.25
CA LEU A 19 5.74 10.42 -25.13
C LEU A 19 5.02 9.87 -23.89
N ALA A 20 3.94 9.11 -24.07
CA ALA A 20 3.18 8.50 -22.98
C ALA A 20 4.03 7.52 -22.14
N CYS A 21 5.02 6.86 -22.75
CA CYS A 21 5.95 5.98 -22.04
C CYS A 21 7.01 6.75 -21.22
N SER A 22 7.24 8.04 -21.49
CA SER A 22 8.22 8.85 -20.76
C SER A 22 7.64 9.55 -19.53
N LEU A 23 6.35 9.86 -19.54
CA LEU A 23 5.65 10.40 -18.38
C LEU A 23 5.25 9.25 -17.46
N ASN A 24 6.17 8.83 -16.60
CA ASN A 24 5.87 7.90 -15.51
C ASN A 24 5.42 8.72 -14.28
N PRO A 25 4.11 8.74 -13.92
CA PRO A 25 3.61 9.53 -12.80
C PRO A 25 4.13 9.09 -11.43
N GLN A 26 4.86 7.96 -11.37
CA GLN A 26 5.47 7.42 -10.16
C GLN A 26 6.69 8.21 -9.66
N THR A 27 7.35 9.03 -10.48
CA THR A 27 8.51 9.82 -10.01
C THR A 27 8.12 10.97 -9.08
N TRP A 28 6.86 11.41 -9.12
CA TRP A 28 6.31 12.43 -8.20
C TRP A 28 6.11 11.93 -6.77
N PHE A 29 6.08 10.61 -6.54
CA PHE A 29 5.90 10.01 -5.22
C PHE A 29 7.21 9.60 -4.54
N THR A 30 8.34 10.17 -4.97
CA THR A 30 9.60 9.99 -4.24
C THR A 30 9.57 10.86 -2.98
N GLN A 31 8.78 10.47 -2.00
CA GLN A 31 8.85 11.02 -0.66
C GLN A 31 10.22 10.62 -0.10
N SER A 32 11.12 11.59 -0.02
CA SER A 32 12.39 11.43 0.68
C SER A 32 12.07 11.03 2.11
N LEU A 33 12.31 9.75 2.44
CA LEU A 33 12.32 9.28 3.82
C LEU A 33 13.57 9.87 4.47
N GLU A 34 13.50 11.12 4.89
CA GLU A 34 14.34 11.56 5.99
C GLU A 34 13.92 10.72 7.21
N PRO A 35 14.87 10.11 7.94
CA PRO A 35 14.53 9.43 9.18
C PRO A 35 14.09 10.51 10.17
N VAL A 36 12.77 10.70 10.27
CA VAL A 36 12.15 11.44 11.37
C VAL A 36 12.40 10.61 12.62
N ASN A 37 13.49 10.94 13.30
CA ASN A 37 13.76 10.48 14.65
C ASN A 37 12.89 11.29 15.61
N ASP A 38 11.57 11.23 15.41
CA ASP A 38 10.65 11.45 16.51
C ASP A 38 10.85 10.26 17.43
N GLY A 39 11.14 10.55 18.69
CA GLY A 39 11.16 9.55 19.74
C GLY A 39 9.77 8.97 19.93
N VAL A 40 9.34 8.12 19.01
CA VAL A 40 8.27 7.17 19.25
C VAL A 40 8.83 6.25 20.31
N VAL A 41 8.44 6.53 21.56
CA VAL A 41 8.51 5.53 22.62
C VAL A 41 7.54 4.44 22.18
N THR A 42 8.03 3.51 21.36
CA THR A 42 7.31 2.28 21.06
C THR A 42 7.28 1.53 22.37
N THR A 43 6.22 1.70 23.15
CA THR A 43 5.87 0.80 24.23
C THR A 43 5.48 -0.52 23.55
N ILE A 44 6.48 -1.28 23.11
CA ILE A 44 6.28 -2.63 22.61
C ILE A 44 5.78 -3.41 23.81
N SER A 45 4.48 -3.73 23.81
CA SER A 45 3.90 -4.64 24.78
C SER A 45 4.51 -6.01 24.51
N LYS A 46 5.61 -6.32 25.23
CA LYS A 46 6.35 -7.55 25.05
C LYS A 46 5.54 -8.67 25.69
N VAL A 47 4.87 -9.47 24.87
CA VAL A 47 4.32 -10.75 25.32
C VAL A 47 5.50 -11.68 25.57
N ILE A 48 5.78 -11.98 26.84
CA ILE A 48 6.75 -13.02 27.22
C ILE A 48 5.99 -14.33 27.27
N VAL A 49 6.21 -15.17 26.26
CA VAL A 49 5.70 -16.53 26.21
C VAL A 49 6.87 -17.45 26.53
N GLU A 50 6.70 -18.36 27.50
CA GLU A 50 7.67 -19.42 27.73
C GLU A 50 7.77 -20.30 26.47
N ASP A 51 8.99 -20.75 26.14
CA ASP A 51 9.27 -21.46 24.89
C ASP A 51 8.29 -22.63 24.66
N GLY A 52 7.45 -22.49 23.63
CA GLY A 52 6.56 -23.55 23.14
C GLY A 52 5.08 -23.40 23.47
N ASP A 53 4.66 -22.42 24.27
CA ASP A 53 3.24 -22.20 24.57
C ASP A 53 2.51 -21.35 23.51
N ILE A 54 2.38 -21.91 22.31
CA ILE A 54 1.66 -21.29 21.19
C ILE A 54 0.20 -20.94 21.54
N PRO A 55 -0.56 -21.74 22.31
CA PRO A 55 -1.89 -21.36 22.79
C PRO A 55 -1.90 -20.04 23.57
N SER A 56 -0.99 -19.89 24.55
CA SER A 56 -0.92 -18.64 25.33
C SER A 56 -0.51 -17.44 24.48
N LEU A 57 0.37 -17.63 23.49
CA LEU A 57 0.68 -16.58 22.52
C LEU A 57 -0.58 -16.15 21.76
N TYR A 58 -1.35 -17.12 21.26
CA TYR A 58 -2.58 -16.85 20.52
C TYR A 58 -3.59 -16.06 21.38
N GLU A 59 -3.84 -16.49 22.61
CA GLU A 59 -4.75 -15.81 23.54
C GLU A 59 -4.32 -14.37 23.83
N ALA A 60 -3.01 -14.13 23.96
CA ALA A 60 -2.47 -12.81 24.22
C ALA A 60 -2.61 -11.85 23.03
N VAL A 61 -2.45 -12.33 21.78
CA VAL A 61 -2.49 -11.47 20.58
C VAL A 61 -3.87 -11.35 19.94
N ASN A 62 -4.76 -12.35 20.14
CA ASN A 62 -6.07 -12.41 19.51
C ASN A 62 -6.93 -11.13 19.72
N PRO A 63 -6.94 -10.47 20.90
CA PRO A 63 -7.69 -9.22 21.09
C PRO A 63 -7.26 -8.08 20.17
N GLY A 64 -6.02 -8.10 19.67
CA GLY A 64 -5.49 -7.11 18.74
C GLY A 64 -5.74 -7.41 17.27
N VAL A 65 -6.31 -8.58 16.93
CA VAL A 65 -6.55 -9.00 15.55
C VAL A 65 -7.97 -8.62 15.12
N VAL A 66 -8.08 -7.98 13.95
CA VAL A 66 -9.36 -7.53 13.38
C VAL A 66 -9.57 -8.07 11.97
N ALA A 67 -10.84 -8.29 11.61
CA ALA A 67 -11.23 -8.58 10.23
C ALA A 67 -11.49 -7.28 9.47
N ILE A 68 -10.89 -7.14 8.30
CA ILE A 68 -11.05 -5.98 7.42
C ILE A 68 -11.90 -6.38 6.23
N ARG A 69 -13.00 -5.65 6.00
CA ARG A 69 -13.89 -5.84 4.85
C ARG A 69 -13.93 -4.58 4.02
N ALA A 70 -13.49 -4.68 2.77
CA ALA A 70 -13.66 -3.63 1.77
C ALA A 70 -14.88 -3.98 0.90
N LEU A 71 -15.86 -3.07 0.83
CA LEU A 71 -17.10 -3.27 0.09
C LEU A 71 -17.21 -2.21 -1.01
N THR A 72 -17.49 -2.64 -2.24
CA THR A 72 -17.84 -1.78 -3.38
C THR A 72 -19.13 -2.30 -4.03
N GLU A 73 -19.68 -1.53 -4.97
CA GLU A 73 -20.87 -1.96 -5.71
C GLU A 73 -20.58 -3.14 -6.65
N GLU A 74 -19.35 -3.26 -7.17
CA GLU A 74 -18.95 -4.35 -8.07
C GLU A 74 -18.38 -5.59 -7.36
N GLY A 75 -18.12 -5.52 -6.05
CA GLY A 75 -17.54 -6.63 -5.30
C GLY A 75 -16.90 -6.21 -3.98
N GLY A 76 -16.08 -7.08 -3.39
CA GLY A 76 -15.43 -6.77 -2.13
C GLY A 76 -14.24 -7.66 -1.82
N GLY A 77 -13.47 -7.24 -0.81
CA GLY A 77 -12.31 -7.95 -0.29
C GLY A 77 -12.45 -8.25 1.20
N LEU A 78 -11.87 -9.36 1.65
CA LEU A 78 -11.76 -9.75 3.05
C LEU A 78 -10.29 -9.98 3.38
N GLY A 79 -9.86 -9.43 4.51
CA GLY A 79 -8.51 -9.60 5.04
C GLY A 79 -8.48 -9.48 6.56
N THR A 80 -7.28 -9.45 7.11
CA THR A 80 -7.01 -9.37 8.55
C THR A 80 -5.98 -8.30 8.81
N GLY A 81 -6.06 -7.61 9.95
CA GLY A 81 -5.05 -6.67 10.40
C GLY A 81 -4.85 -6.70 11.90
N PHE A 82 -3.88 -5.94 12.38
CA PHE A 82 -3.58 -5.77 13.81
C PHE A 82 -3.80 -4.31 14.22
N VAL A 83 -4.40 -4.09 15.38
CA VAL A 83 -4.50 -2.76 16.01
C VAL A 83 -3.12 -2.37 16.52
N TRP A 84 -2.63 -1.21 16.08
CA TRP A 84 -1.29 -0.70 16.36
C TRP A 84 -1.23 0.14 17.63
N ASP A 85 -2.27 0.94 17.88
CA ASP A 85 -2.31 1.89 18.99
C ASP A 85 -3.72 2.07 19.56
N GLU A 86 -3.81 2.78 20.69
CA GLU A 86 -5.07 3.03 21.41
C GLU A 86 -6.02 3.97 20.66
N GLN A 87 -5.53 4.67 19.63
CA GLN A 87 -6.31 5.50 18.73
C GLN A 87 -7.05 4.67 17.69
N GLY A 88 -6.71 3.38 17.54
CA GLY A 88 -7.41 2.44 16.67
C GLY A 88 -6.84 2.35 15.25
N HIS A 89 -5.59 2.76 15.03
CA HIS A 89 -4.94 2.55 13.74
C HIS A 89 -4.66 1.05 13.50
N ILE A 90 -4.78 0.61 12.25
CA ILE A 90 -4.67 -0.81 11.86
C ILE A 90 -3.56 -0.99 10.81
N VAL A 91 -2.73 -2.03 10.97
CA VAL A 91 -1.70 -2.45 10.01
C VAL A 91 -2.11 -3.78 9.35
N THR A 92 -1.97 -3.87 8.02
CA THR A 92 -2.29 -5.04 7.19
C THR A 92 -1.40 -5.13 5.96
#